data_AF-A0A117S6B5-F1
#
_entry.id   AF-A0A117S6B5-F1
#
_cell.length_a   1.000
_cell.length_b   1.000
_cell.length_c   1.000
_cell.angle_alpha   90.00
_cell.angle_beta   90.00
_cell.angle_gamma   90.00
#
_symmetry.space_group_name_H-M   'P 1'
#
loop_
_entity.id
_entity.type
_entity.pdbx_description
1 polymer ?
#
loop_
_entity_poly.entity_id
_entity_poly.type
_entity_poly.pdbx_seq_one_letter_code
_entity_poly.pdbx_strand_id
1 'polypeptide(L)'
;MSLVLLLVIGASVDMARWLHARTETISAVDSAVLAGARNLQVNGLDGAAAVALAQSYYEANVLDRPALAQDTISFKVEEDGTAITAEGTALLDTTFLKLAGINSLPLLKLAGSEYSKAVLSVNGNAEFSLEVSLMLDVTGSMCNSGTSSCTSGEKISAMKEAAKDLVNIVVWDSQGSYSSRVALVPFSAAVNFGTLDTSILHPGPVSLKLQNASGGSVWWTRASTCAAERIGSNAYSDAAPTDSDRLTAVYTLDGLCQPDSQNAVVPLTSDKSLLNAKIDGLKAAGATAGHLGTAWAWYMLSPDWGNVLPAASSPQSYSLVSQVSSSGRPLLQKIAVLMTDGEYNMQYCDTGVRDKYANGSNYSKGNCESSNGASASQARAMCAGMKAKGITIYSVGFQLAEGGGSEETLSQCATSQDHVFLANNAAELKQSFRNIALKISDLRLSK
;
A
#
# COMPACT_ATOMS: atom_id res chain seq x y z
N MET A 1 -18.68 26.33 49.14
CA MET A 1 -18.85 25.14 48.26
C MET A 1 -19.03 25.49 46.79
N SER A 2 -19.91 26.44 46.41
CA SER A 2 -20.18 26.75 45.00
C SER A 2 -18.96 27.23 44.19
N LEU A 3 -18.06 28.00 44.79
CA LEU A 3 -16.82 28.46 44.13
C LEU A 3 -15.87 27.30 43.78
N VAL A 4 -15.76 26.31 44.67
CA VAL A 4 -14.92 25.12 44.48
C VAL A 4 -15.49 24.25 43.35
N LEU A 5 -16.81 24.11 43.28
CA LEU A 5 -17.48 23.38 42.20
C LEU A 5 -17.29 24.04 40.84
N LEU A 6 -17.39 25.37 40.76
CA LEU A 6 -17.13 26.12 39.53
C LEU A 6 -15.66 26.01 39.07
N LEU A 7 -14.71 26.01 40.01
CA LEU A 7 -13.30 25.80 39.72
C LEU A 7 -13.02 24.39 39.16
N VAL A 8 -13.67 23.35 39.70
CA VAL A 8 -13.50 21.97 39.21
C VAL A 8 -14.06 21.79 37.79
N ILE A 9 -15.24 22.39 37.52
CA ILE A 9 -15.82 22.38 36.16
C ILE A 9 -14.93 23.16 35.18
N GLY A 10 -14.46 24.34 35.58
CA GLY A 10 -13.56 25.15 34.77
C GLY A 10 -12.21 24.46 34.49
N ALA A 11 -11.64 23.78 35.49
CA ALA A 11 -10.43 22.98 35.33
C ALA A 11 -10.62 21.84 34.33
N SER A 12 -11.81 21.23 34.28
CA SER A 12 -12.13 20.16 33.33
C SER A 12 -12.17 20.68 31.88
N VAL A 13 -12.69 21.90 31.67
CA VAL A 13 -12.71 22.55 30.35
C VAL A 13 -11.30 22.92 29.89
N ASP A 14 -10.48 23.50 30.77
CA ASP A 14 -9.08 23.81 30.44
C ASP A 14 -8.27 22.54 30.16
N MET A 15 -8.55 21.44 30.87
CA MET A 15 -7.91 20.15 30.62
C MET A 15 -8.31 19.55 29.26
N ALA A 16 -9.59 19.63 28.87
CA ALA A 16 -10.04 19.17 27.56
C ALA A 16 -9.38 19.96 26.41
N ARG A 17 -9.29 21.29 26.56
CA ARG A 17 -8.57 22.15 25.61
C ARG A 17 -7.09 21.80 25.55
N TRP A 18 -6.47 21.54 26.70
CA TRP A 18 -5.07 21.13 26.79
C TRP A 18 -4.83 19.78 26.09
N LEU A 19 -5.69 18.78 26.30
CA LEU A 19 -5.58 17.48 25.64
C LEU A 19 -5.69 17.59 24.12
N HIS A 20 -6.64 18.38 23.61
CA HIS A 20 -6.79 18.65 22.18
C HIS A 20 -5.54 19.35 21.62
N ALA A 21 -5.12 20.45 22.25
CA ALA A 21 -3.95 21.21 21.80
C ALA A 21 -2.65 20.39 21.85
N ARG A 22 -2.49 19.53 22.87
CA ARG A 22 -1.34 18.64 23.01
C ARG A 22 -1.30 17.58 21.89
N THR A 23 -2.44 16.97 21.59
CA THR A 23 -2.52 15.91 20.56
C THR A 23 -2.17 16.48 19.17
N GLU A 24 -2.76 17.61 18.81
CA GLU A 24 -2.47 18.32 17.56
C GLU A 24 -1.00 18.75 17.47
N THR A 25 -0.45 19.31 18.57
CA THR A 25 0.96 19.74 18.59
C THR A 25 1.93 18.58 18.39
N ILE A 26 1.69 17.45 19.05
CA ILE A 26 2.56 16.27 18.90
C ILE A 26 2.47 15.72 17.46
N SER A 27 1.26 15.58 16.92
CA SER A 27 1.05 15.14 15.54
C SER A 27 1.74 16.04 14.51
N ALA A 28 1.65 17.36 14.71
CA ALA A 28 2.28 18.36 13.85
C ALA A 28 3.81 18.31 13.93
N VAL A 29 4.37 18.19 15.14
CA VAL A 29 5.82 18.05 15.35
C VAL A 29 6.34 16.78 14.69
N ASP A 30 5.66 15.64 14.87
CA ASP A 30 6.05 14.36 14.27
C ASP A 30 6.06 14.43 12.75
N SER A 31 5.01 15.00 12.17
CA SER A 31 4.88 15.20 10.72
C SER A 31 5.97 16.13 10.16
N ALA A 32 6.28 17.20 10.88
CA ALA A 32 7.31 18.17 10.51
C ALA A 32 8.73 17.59 10.56
N VAL A 33 9.09 16.90 11.65
CA VAL A 33 10.38 16.24 11.80
C VAL A 33 10.59 15.20 10.70
N LEU A 34 9.55 14.44 10.36
CA LEU A 34 9.59 13.44 9.30
C LEU A 34 9.75 14.06 7.90
N ALA A 35 9.04 15.16 7.62
CA ALA A 35 9.17 15.90 6.37
C ALA A 35 10.57 16.48 6.20
N GLY A 36 11.12 17.08 7.24
CA GLY A 36 12.51 17.56 7.25
C GLY A 36 13.52 16.44 7.05
N ALA A 37 13.37 15.33 7.78
CA ALA A 37 14.27 14.18 7.69
C ALA A 37 14.25 13.58 6.27
N ARG A 38 13.08 13.51 5.63
CA ARG A 38 12.99 13.08 4.24
C ARG A 38 13.70 14.04 3.29
N ASN A 39 13.56 15.35 3.48
CA ASN A 39 14.25 16.34 2.63
C ASN A 39 15.77 16.14 2.63
N LEU A 40 16.35 15.86 3.81
CA LEU A 40 17.79 15.53 3.94
C LEU A 40 18.18 14.30 3.10
N GLN A 41 17.33 13.26 3.03
CA GLN A 41 17.60 12.06 2.23
C GLN A 41 17.60 12.32 0.72
N VAL A 42 16.63 13.09 0.21
CA VAL A 42 16.48 13.30 -1.25
C VAL A 42 17.33 14.44 -1.80
N ASN A 43 17.73 15.42 -0.99
CA ASN A 43 18.45 16.61 -1.45
C ASN A 43 19.91 16.67 -0.98
N GLY A 44 20.52 15.52 -0.65
CA GLY A 44 21.96 15.45 -0.36
C GLY A 44 22.38 16.20 0.90
N LEU A 45 21.58 16.10 1.98
CA LEU A 45 21.85 16.71 3.30
C LEU A 45 21.81 18.25 3.33
N ASP A 46 21.03 18.90 2.44
CA ASP A 46 20.75 20.33 2.56
C ASP A 46 19.91 20.62 3.81
N GLY A 47 20.62 20.93 4.90
CA GLY A 47 20.03 21.16 6.20
C GLY A 47 19.11 22.39 6.26
N ALA A 48 19.38 23.41 5.46
CA ALA A 48 18.57 24.62 5.45
C ALA A 48 17.21 24.36 4.79
N ALA A 49 17.20 23.66 3.66
CA ALA A 49 15.97 23.25 2.98
C ALA A 49 15.13 22.30 3.83
N ALA A 50 15.78 21.37 4.54
CA ALA A 50 15.12 20.43 5.43
C ALA A 50 14.43 21.11 6.62
N VAL A 51 15.10 22.07 7.27
CA VAL A 51 14.52 22.85 8.37
C VAL A 51 13.36 23.72 7.88
N ALA A 52 13.51 24.38 6.73
CA ALA A 52 12.44 25.19 6.13
C ALA A 52 11.21 24.33 5.80
N LEU A 53 11.41 23.11 5.30
CA LEU A 53 10.33 22.18 5.02
C LEU A 53 9.65 21.70 6.31
N ALA A 54 10.43 21.29 7.32
CA ALA A 54 9.87 20.91 8.62
C ALA A 54 9.02 22.03 9.22
N GLN A 55 9.52 23.27 9.18
CA GLN A 55 8.81 24.44 9.68
C GLN A 55 7.47 24.65 8.97
N SER A 56 7.44 24.59 7.64
CA SER A 56 6.19 24.78 6.89
C SER A 56 5.17 23.66 7.14
N TYR A 57 5.63 22.42 7.35
CA TYR A 57 4.77 21.30 7.74
C TYR A 57 4.19 21.47 9.13
N TYR A 58 4.97 21.95 10.10
CA TYR A 58 4.46 22.23 11.44
C TYR A 58 3.37 23.30 11.38
N GLU A 59 3.63 24.42 10.71
CA GLU A 59 2.68 25.53 10.58
C GLU A 59 1.37 25.11 9.90
N ALA A 60 1.44 24.27 8.87
CA ALA A 60 0.26 23.75 8.18
C ALA A 60 -0.60 22.82 9.06
N ASN A 61 0.02 22.07 9.98
CA ASN A 61 -0.67 21.08 10.81
C ASN A 61 -1.13 21.63 12.17
N VAL A 62 -0.91 22.92 12.46
CA VAL A 62 -1.39 23.56 13.71
C VAL A 62 -2.48 24.61 13.48
N LEU A 63 -3.06 24.68 12.27
CA LEU A 63 -4.05 25.69 11.90
C LEU A 63 -5.34 25.60 12.74
N ASP A 64 -5.81 24.39 13.05
CA ASP A 64 -7.03 24.14 13.82
C ASP A 64 -6.76 23.99 15.34
N ARG A 65 -5.50 24.19 15.76
CA ARG A 65 -5.10 24.06 17.16
C ARG A 65 -5.59 25.26 17.98
N PRO A 66 -6.06 25.06 19.23
CA PRO A 66 -6.37 26.15 20.14
C PRO A 66 -5.20 27.14 20.31
N ALA A 67 -5.52 28.43 20.39
CA ALA A 67 -4.54 29.50 20.51
C ALA A 67 -3.63 29.32 21.74
N LEU A 68 -2.32 29.53 21.52
CA LEU A 68 -1.29 29.36 22.54
C LEU A 68 -0.84 30.71 23.10
N ALA A 69 -0.46 30.73 24.38
CA ALA A 69 0.22 31.85 25.01
C ALA A 69 1.64 32.05 24.45
N GLN A 70 2.27 30.94 24.07
CA GLN A 70 3.60 30.92 23.48
C GLN A 70 3.73 29.69 22.58
N ASP A 71 4.29 29.88 21.39
CA ASP A 71 4.73 28.81 20.51
C ASP A 71 6.07 29.20 19.91
N THR A 72 7.13 28.51 20.31
CA THR A 72 8.49 28.73 19.81
C THR A 72 9.07 27.45 19.21
N ILE A 73 8.21 26.53 18.75
CA ILE A 73 8.67 25.29 18.15
C ILE A 73 9.45 25.61 16.87
N SER A 74 10.67 25.09 16.80
CA SER A 74 11.59 25.20 15.67
C SER A 74 12.23 23.86 15.41
N PHE A 75 12.91 23.74 14.27
CA PHE A 75 13.60 22.51 13.87
C PHE A 75 15.06 22.80 13.60
N LYS A 76 15.91 21.84 13.94
CA LYS A 76 17.33 21.89 13.61
C LYS A 76 17.80 20.54 13.09
N VAL A 77 18.88 20.59 12.33
CA VAL A 77 19.62 19.41 11.90
C VAL A 77 20.64 19.06 12.97
N GLU A 78 20.68 17.81 13.39
CA GLU A 78 21.69 17.23 14.27
C GLU A 78 22.48 16.11 13.58
N GLU A 79 23.51 15.61 14.26
CA GLU A 79 24.32 14.45 13.85
C GLU A 79 24.87 14.61 12.42
N ASP A 80 25.58 15.72 12.15
CA ASP A 80 26.27 15.95 10.86
C ASP A 80 25.38 15.86 9.61
N GLY A 81 24.09 16.23 9.72
CA GLY A 81 23.17 16.21 8.58
C GLY A 81 22.14 15.09 8.63
N THR A 82 22.16 14.28 9.68
CA THR A 82 21.54 12.94 9.65
C THR A 82 20.38 12.76 10.61
N ALA A 83 20.06 13.78 11.38
CA ALA A 83 18.84 13.82 12.17
C ALA A 83 18.15 15.18 12.05
N ILE A 84 16.82 15.19 12.09
CA ILE A 84 16.04 16.40 12.37
C ILE A 84 15.46 16.24 13.76
N THR A 85 15.62 17.28 14.57
CA THR A 85 15.04 17.39 15.91
C THR A 85 14.19 18.64 16.00
N ALA A 86 13.01 18.50 16.60
CA ALA A 86 12.24 19.65 17.05
C ALA A 86 12.82 20.19 18.36
N GLU A 87 12.81 21.51 18.53
CA GLU A 87 13.16 22.21 19.77
C GLU A 87 12.12 23.29 20.07
N GLY A 88 12.07 23.77 21.31
CA GLY A 88 11.22 24.89 21.69
C GLY A 88 10.14 24.54 22.71
N THR A 89 9.20 25.47 22.89
CA THR A 89 8.14 25.42 23.91
C THR A 89 6.81 25.83 23.32
N ALA A 90 5.75 25.10 23.68
CA ALA A 90 4.37 25.46 23.40
C ALA A 90 3.57 25.52 24.71
N LEU A 91 2.97 26.67 25.04
CA LEU A 91 2.21 26.92 26.26
C LEU A 91 0.77 27.29 25.93
N LEU A 92 -0.20 26.56 26.46
CA LEU A 92 -1.61 26.92 26.36
C LEU A 92 -1.99 27.93 27.46
N ASP A 93 -2.68 29.02 27.11
CA ASP A 93 -3.26 29.95 28.10
C ASP A 93 -4.49 29.31 28.74
N THR A 94 -4.53 29.28 30.07
CA THR A 94 -5.67 28.74 30.81
C THR A 94 -6.69 29.83 31.10
N THR A 95 -7.98 29.49 31.02
CA THR A 95 -9.04 30.48 31.25
C THR A 95 -9.57 30.42 32.67
N PHE A 96 -9.79 29.22 33.20
CA PHE A 96 -10.36 29.00 34.53
C PHE A 96 -9.29 28.68 35.58
N LEU A 97 -8.28 27.88 35.21
CA LEU A 97 -7.16 27.54 36.10
C LEU A 97 -6.32 28.77 36.49
N LYS A 98 -6.40 29.84 35.71
CA LYS A 98 -5.82 31.15 36.02
C LYS A 98 -6.31 31.72 37.36
N LEU A 99 -7.57 31.46 37.72
CA LEU A 99 -8.15 31.85 39.01
C LEU A 99 -7.54 31.09 40.19
N ALA A 100 -6.95 29.93 39.94
CA ALA A 100 -6.20 29.13 40.90
C ALA A 100 -4.68 29.39 40.84
N GLY A 101 -4.24 30.43 40.11
CA GLY A 101 -2.83 30.83 40.00
C GLY A 101 -2.01 30.06 38.97
N ILE A 102 -2.62 29.13 38.23
CA ILE A 102 -1.97 28.42 37.12
C ILE A 102 -2.32 29.17 35.85
N ASN A 103 -1.41 30.01 35.35
CA ASN A 103 -1.71 30.87 34.20
C ASN A 103 -1.64 30.12 32.86
N SER A 104 -0.72 29.16 32.73
CA SER A 104 -0.50 28.42 31.49
C SER A 104 -0.16 26.96 31.76
N LEU A 105 -0.40 26.12 30.76
CA LEU A 105 -0.05 24.70 30.79
C LEU A 105 0.90 24.36 29.63
N PRO A 106 2.07 23.76 29.90
CA PRO A 106 2.96 23.33 28.84
C PRO A 106 2.37 22.16 28.07
N LEU A 107 2.41 22.23 26.74
CA LEU A 107 2.00 21.14 25.86
C LEU A 107 3.11 20.09 25.72
N LEU A 108 4.37 20.51 25.82
CA LEU A 108 5.59 19.71 25.75
C LEU A 108 6.49 20.06 26.94
N LYS A 109 7.27 19.11 27.47
CA LYS A 109 8.19 19.37 28.60
C LYS A 109 9.28 20.39 28.23
N LEU A 110 9.45 21.42 29.06
CA LEU A 110 10.43 22.52 28.93
C LEU A 110 11.91 22.10 29.07
N ALA A 111 12.21 20.85 29.42
CA ALA A 111 13.56 20.33 29.56
C ALA A 111 13.58 18.80 29.40
N GLY A 112 13.98 18.33 28.21
CA GLY A 112 14.44 16.96 27.95
C GLY A 112 13.37 15.87 27.75
N SER A 113 13.65 14.95 26.83
CA SER A 113 13.03 13.61 26.60
C SER A 113 11.65 13.51 25.95
N GLU A 114 11.07 14.59 25.39
CA GLU A 114 9.85 14.51 24.57
C GLU A 114 10.04 15.05 23.15
N TYR A 115 11.28 15.36 22.74
CA TYR A 115 11.52 15.88 21.40
C TYR A 115 11.56 14.72 20.40
N SER A 116 10.69 14.80 19.40
CA SER A 116 10.69 13.89 18.27
C SER A 116 12.01 14.08 17.50
N LYS A 117 12.87 13.07 17.54
CA LYS A 117 14.13 12.99 16.80
C LYS A 117 13.99 11.93 15.70
N ALA A 118 13.84 12.33 14.45
CA ALA A 118 13.98 11.38 13.35
C ALA A 118 15.47 11.15 13.11
N VAL A 119 15.96 9.96 13.45
CA VAL A 119 17.31 9.53 13.08
C VAL A 119 17.23 8.94 11.68
N LEU A 120 17.94 9.53 10.73
CA LEU A 120 18.21 8.88 9.47
C LEU A 120 19.19 7.76 9.77
N SER A 121 18.83 6.52 9.45
CA SER A 121 19.84 5.47 9.30
C SER A 121 20.65 5.80 8.05
N VAL A 122 21.66 6.66 8.22
CA VAL A 122 22.70 6.95 7.25
C VAL A 122 23.32 5.61 6.90
N ASN A 123 23.21 5.20 5.63
CA ASN A 123 23.61 3.91 5.06
C ASN A 123 22.52 2.82 4.92
N GLY A 124 21.23 3.16 5.04
CA GLY A 124 20.17 2.35 4.40
C GLY A 124 20.05 0.90 4.88
N ASN A 125 20.45 0.61 6.10
CA ASN A 125 20.33 -0.71 6.70
C ASN A 125 19.53 -0.56 7.99
N ALA A 126 18.20 -0.65 7.86
CA ALA A 126 17.46 -1.22 8.97
C ALA A 126 18.07 -2.61 9.24
N GLU A 127 18.13 -3.10 10.48
CA GLU A 127 18.71 -4.43 10.76
C GLU A 127 17.86 -5.59 10.21
N PHE A 128 17.17 -5.37 9.10
CA PHE A 128 16.24 -6.23 8.42
C PHE A 128 16.19 -5.95 6.92
N SER A 129 15.91 -6.98 6.13
CA SER A 129 15.59 -6.84 4.71
C SER A 129 14.10 -6.58 4.51
N LEU A 130 13.75 -5.97 3.39
CA LEU A 130 12.39 -5.58 3.03
C LEU A 130 12.01 -6.09 1.64
N GLU A 131 10.86 -6.74 1.56
CA GLU A 131 10.25 -7.20 0.31
C GLU A 131 8.82 -6.68 0.23
N VAL A 132 8.55 -5.81 -0.73
CA VAL A 132 7.22 -5.21 -0.93
C VAL A 132 6.63 -5.66 -2.26
N SER A 133 5.36 -6.02 -2.27
CA SER A 133 4.61 -6.33 -3.48
C SER A 133 3.44 -5.38 -3.61
N LEU A 134 3.41 -4.64 -4.71
CA LEU A 134 2.46 -3.57 -4.98
C LEU A 134 1.43 -4.04 -6.00
N MET A 135 0.23 -4.38 -5.52
CA MET A 135 -0.92 -4.69 -6.38
C MET A 135 -1.57 -3.39 -6.81
N LEU A 136 -1.51 -3.12 -8.12
CA LEU A 136 -1.98 -1.88 -8.73
C LEU A 136 -3.17 -2.17 -9.64
N ASP A 137 -4.31 -1.59 -9.29
CA ASP A 137 -5.50 -1.63 -10.14
C ASP A 137 -5.27 -0.78 -11.39
N VAL A 138 -5.31 -1.44 -12.55
CA VAL A 138 -5.24 -0.81 -13.87
C VAL A 138 -6.49 -1.16 -14.68
N THR A 139 -7.64 -1.22 -14.02
CA THR A 139 -8.93 -1.49 -14.65
C THR A 139 -9.50 -0.26 -15.35
N GLY A 140 -10.55 -0.43 -16.13
CA GLY A 140 -11.17 0.68 -16.86
C GLY A 140 -11.73 1.79 -15.96
N SER A 141 -12.11 1.51 -14.70
CA SER A 141 -12.59 2.53 -13.75
C SER A 141 -11.52 3.53 -13.33
N MET A 142 -10.24 3.15 -13.45
CA MET A 142 -9.08 4.02 -13.26
C MET A 142 -8.92 5.05 -14.38
N CYS A 143 -9.72 4.93 -15.44
CA CYS A 143 -9.87 5.98 -16.43
C CYS A 143 -10.99 6.95 -16.05
N ASN A 144 -10.76 8.23 -16.34
CA ASN A 144 -11.82 9.23 -16.22
C ASN A 144 -13.01 8.87 -17.14
N SER A 145 -14.22 9.22 -16.69
CA SER A 145 -15.50 8.86 -17.33
C SER A 145 -15.49 9.03 -18.85
N GLY A 146 -15.93 7.98 -19.56
CA GLY A 146 -16.13 7.99 -21.02
C GLY A 146 -15.00 7.39 -21.87
N THR A 147 -13.93 6.86 -21.26
CA THR A 147 -12.84 6.18 -21.98
C THR A 147 -12.80 4.69 -21.65
N SER A 148 -12.61 3.84 -22.67
CA SER A 148 -12.51 2.38 -22.51
C SER A 148 -11.10 1.90 -22.15
N SER A 149 -10.09 2.74 -22.40
CA SER A 149 -8.72 2.55 -21.97
C SER A 149 -7.99 3.90 -21.97
N CYS A 150 -7.00 4.06 -21.08
CA CYS A 150 -6.24 5.29 -20.94
C CYS A 150 -4.85 5.03 -20.34
N THR A 151 -3.88 5.88 -20.67
CA THR A 151 -2.55 5.92 -20.02
C THR A 151 -2.39 7.12 -19.10
N SER A 152 -3.33 8.07 -19.17
CA SER A 152 -3.40 9.28 -18.36
C SER A 152 -4.86 9.57 -18.00
N GLY A 153 -5.05 10.31 -16.92
CA GLY A 153 -6.35 10.59 -16.31
C GLY A 153 -6.14 10.86 -14.83
N GLU A 154 -7.07 11.52 -14.17
CA GLU A 154 -6.88 11.94 -12.77
C GLU A 154 -6.56 10.74 -11.88
N LYS A 155 -7.33 9.66 -12.02
CA LYS A 155 -7.16 8.46 -11.20
C LYS A 155 -5.86 7.71 -11.50
N ILE A 156 -5.66 7.29 -12.75
CA ILE A 156 -4.46 6.52 -13.15
C ILE A 156 -3.17 7.34 -12.95
N SER A 157 -3.17 8.64 -13.24
CA SER A 157 -1.99 9.49 -13.02
C SER A 157 -1.69 9.64 -11.54
N ALA A 158 -2.70 9.83 -10.68
CA ALA A 158 -2.51 9.89 -9.23
C ALA A 158 -1.95 8.58 -8.67
N MET A 159 -2.47 7.43 -9.11
CA MET A 159 -1.96 6.12 -8.71
C MET A 159 -0.51 5.93 -9.15
N LYS A 160 -0.16 6.31 -10.39
CA LYS A 160 1.22 6.25 -10.88
C LYS A 160 2.17 7.10 -10.03
N GLU A 161 1.79 8.34 -9.72
CA GLU A 161 2.58 9.22 -8.85
C GLU A 161 2.74 8.63 -7.45
N ALA A 162 1.64 8.15 -6.84
CA ALA A 162 1.64 7.55 -5.51
C ALA A 162 2.52 6.28 -5.43
N ALA A 163 2.44 5.41 -6.44
CA ALA A 163 3.26 4.21 -6.54
C ALA A 163 4.75 4.54 -6.68
N LYS A 164 5.10 5.54 -7.51
CA LYS A 164 6.49 6.01 -7.64
C LYS A 164 7.01 6.61 -6.34
N ASP A 165 6.20 7.39 -5.63
CA ASP A 165 6.57 7.92 -4.31
C ASP A 165 6.93 6.79 -3.34
N LEU A 166 6.09 5.75 -3.27
CA LEU A 166 6.37 4.57 -2.44
C LEU A 166 7.67 3.87 -2.86
N VAL A 167 7.84 3.58 -4.15
CA VAL A 167 9.06 2.92 -4.67
C VAL A 167 10.32 3.72 -4.32
N ASN A 168 10.28 5.05 -4.51
CA ASN A 168 11.42 5.92 -4.26
C ASN A 168 11.71 6.13 -2.76
N ILE A 169 10.75 5.86 -1.88
CA ILE A 169 10.93 5.87 -0.42
C ILE A 169 11.42 4.52 0.09
N VAL A 170 10.88 3.42 -0.44
CA VAL A 170 11.11 2.06 0.05
C VAL A 170 12.43 1.49 -0.45
N VAL A 171 12.71 1.59 -1.74
CA VAL A 171 13.90 0.96 -2.33
C VAL A 171 15.15 1.72 -1.90
N TRP A 172 16.11 1.02 -1.30
CA TRP A 172 17.39 1.60 -0.87
C TRP A 172 18.42 1.58 -1.99
N ASP A 173 19.31 2.59 -2.02
CA ASP A 173 20.37 2.66 -3.03
C ASP A 173 21.50 1.65 -2.76
N SER A 174 21.76 1.34 -1.49
CA SER A 174 22.67 0.27 -1.07
C SER A 174 21.87 -1.00 -0.76
N GLN A 175 22.31 -2.13 -1.31
CA GLN A 175 21.70 -3.45 -1.12
C GLN A 175 22.70 -4.42 -0.45
N GLY A 176 23.58 -3.89 0.41
CA GLY A 176 24.71 -4.61 0.98
C GLY A 176 24.31 -5.68 2.00
N SER A 177 24.29 -5.31 3.28
CA SER A 177 23.96 -6.26 4.37
C SER A 177 22.48 -6.58 4.47
N TYR A 178 21.63 -5.63 4.08
CA TYR A 178 20.19 -5.80 3.97
C TYR A 178 19.74 -5.31 2.61
N SER A 179 18.61 -5.85 2.15
CA SER A 179 18.06 -5.53 0.84
C SER A 179 16.68 -4.92 0.98
N SER A 180 16.33 -4.02 0.07
CA SER A 180 14.97 -3.51 -0.07
C SER A 180 14.56 -3.61 -1.53
N ARG A 181 13.56 -4.46 -1.79
CA ARG A 181 13.12 -4.86 -3.13
C ARG A 181 11.61 -4.70 -3.27
N VAL A 182 11.17 -4.24 -4.43
CA VAL A 182 9.75 -4.08 -4.74
C VAL A 182 9.38 -4.89 -5.98
N ALA A 183 8.21 -5.52 -5.94
CA ALA A 183 7.53 -6.13 -7.07
C ALA A 183 6.30 -5.31 -7.46
N LEU A 184 6.00 -5.24 -8.75
CA LEU A 184 4.81 -4.59 -9.28
C LEU A 184 3.86 -5.64 -9.84
N VAL A 185 2.61 -5.61 -9.40
CA VAL A 185 1.54 -6.50 -9.84
C VAL A 185 0.38 -5.66 -10.38
N PRO A 186 0.49 -5.13 -11.60
CA PRO A 186 -0.66 -4.52 -12.26
C PRO A 186 -1.69 -5.59 -12.59
N PHE A 187 -2.95 -5.34 -12.26
CA PHE A 187 -4.04 -6.27 -12.58
C PHE A 187 -5.23 -5.54 -13.22
N SER A 188 -5.94 -6.28 -14.05
CA SER A 188 -7.24 -5.88 -14.60
C SER A 188 -8.11 -7.12 -14.62
N ALA A 189 -8.57 -7.57 -15.79
CA ALA A 189 -9.45 -8.72 -15.89
C ALA A 189 -8.71 -10.02 -15.56
N ALA A 190 -7.38 -9.99 -15.62
CA ALA A 190 -6.45 -11.03 -15.21
C ALA A 190 -5.15 -10.38 -14.71
N VAL A 191 -4.11 -11.20 -14.52
CA VAL A 191 -2.74 -10.73 -14.37
C VAL A 191 -1.92 -11.23 -15.57
N ASN A 192 -1.13 -10.32 -16.13
CA ASN A 192 -0.21 -10.63 -17.21
C ASN A 192 1.15 -11.01 -16.64
N PHE A 193 1.56 -12.26 -16.80
CA PHE A 193 2.82 -12.75 -16.23
C PHE A 193 4.04 -12.46 -17.12
N GLY A 194 3.84 -11.76 -18.24
CA GLY A 194 4.91 -11.30 -19.11
C GLY A 194 5.73 -12.44 -19.69
N THR A 195 7.03 -12.43 -19.40
CA THR A 195 8.01 -13.40 -19.89
C THR A 195 8.34 -14.49 -18.87
N LEU A 196 7.58 -14.60 -17.78
CA LEU A 196 7.71 -15.73 -16.85
C LEU A 196 7.42 -17.04 -17.58
N ASP A 197 7.98 -18.14 -17.07
CA ASP A 197 7.84 -19.45 -17.70
C ASP A 197 6.37 -19.84 -17.86
N THR A 198 5.94 -20.07 -19.10
CA THR A 198 4.57 -20.51 -19.43
C THR A 198 4.20 -21.87 -18.83
N SER A 199 5.17 -22.64 -18.32
CA SER A 199 4.94 -23.90 -17.62
C SER A 199 4.08 -23.77 -16.37
N ILE A 200 3.94 -22.54 -15.83
CA ILE A 200 3.02 -22.23 -14.72
C ILE A 200 1.54 -22.42 -15.08
N LEU A 201 1.20 -22.44 -16.37
CA LEU A 201 -0.16 -22.64 -16.83
C LEU A 201 -0.46 -24.11 -17.08
N HIS A 202 -1.70 -24.52 -16.80
CA HIS A 202 -2.22 -25.80 -17.26
C HIS A 202 -2.07 -25.92 -18.78
N PRO A 203 -1.58 -27.08 -19.29
CA PRO A 203 -1.58 -27.35 -20.72
C PRO A 203 -3.03 -27.40 -21.21
N GLY A 204 -3.26 -26.90 -22.42
CA GLY A 204 -4.59 -26.84 -23.00
C GLY A 204 -4.54 -26.49 -24.49
N PRO A 205 -5.67 -26.66 -25.19
CA PRO A 205 -5.75 -26.34 -26.61
C PRO A 205 -5.61 -24.83 -26.86
N VAL A 206 -5.27 -24.46 -28.09
CA VAL A 206 -5.21 -23.05 -28.50
C VAL A 206 -6.60 -22.40 -28.49
N SER A 207 -7.65 -23.18 -28.69
CA SER A 207 -9.02 -22.69 -28.71
C SER A 207 -10.00 -23.72 -28.13
N LEU A 208 -11.05 -23.22 -27.51
CA LEU A 208 -12.14 -24.00 -26.91
C LEU A 208 -13.47 -23.55 -27.49
N LYS A 209 -14.39 -24.50 -27.73
CA LYS A 209 -15.78 -24.21 -28.08
C LYS A 209 -16.68 -24.56 -26.91
N LEU A 210 -17.30 -23.56 -26.31
CA LEU A 210 -18.17 -23.66 -25.14
C LEU A 210 -19.49 -22.92 -25.39
N GLN A 211 -20.45 -23.04 -24.47
CA GLN A 211 -21.62 -22.18 -24.48
C GLN A 211 -21.32 -20.86 -23.78
N ASN A 212 -21.76 -19.75 -24.37
CA ASN A 212 -21.73 -18.45 -23.72
C ASN A 212 -22.98 -18.26 -22.84
N ALA A 213 -22.98 -17.24 -21.99
CA ALA A 213 -24.10 -16.96 -21.09
C ALA A 213 -25.41 -16.57 -21.83
N SER A 214 -25.36 -16.32 -23.14
CA SER A 214 -26.55 -16.16 -23.99
C SER A 214 -27.10 -17.50 -24.55
N GLY A 215 -26.48 -18.63 -24.23
CA GLY A 215 -26.84 -19.97 -24.73
C GLY A 215 -26.27 -20.34 -26.10
N GLY A 216 -25.52 -19.44 -26.73
CA GLY A 216 -24.87 -19.67 -28.03
C GLY A 216 -23.52 -20.39 -27.89
N SER A 217 -23.16 -21.21 -28.88
CA SER A 217 -21.82 -21.81 -28.91
C SER A 217 -20.81 -20.86 -29.54
N VAL A 218 -19.76 -20.49 -28.80
CA VAL A 218 -18.74 -19.53 -29.25
C VAL A 218 -17.36 -20.18 -29.18
N TRP A 219 -16.40 -19.65 -29.94
CA TRP A 219 -14.99 -20.03 -29.84
C TRP A 219 -14.26 -19.02 -28.96
N TRP A 220 -13.48 -19.52 -28.01
CA TRP A 220 -12.53 -18.72 -27.25
C TRP A 220 -11.11 -19.18 -27.56
N THR A 221 -10.20 -18.22 -27.61
CA THR A 221 -8.79 -18.40 -27.91
C THR A 221 -7.98 -18.18 -26.64
N ARG A 222 -6.97 -19.03 -26.43
CA ARG A 222 -6.09 -18.98 -25.27
C ARG A 222 -5.23 -17.71 -25.29
N ALA A 223 -5.25 -16.95 -24.21
CA ALA A 223 -4.32 -15.85 -23.99
C ALA A 223 -3.01 -16.39 -23.42
N SER A 224 -1.92 -16.27 -24.17
CA SER A 224 -0.64 -16.96 -23.86
C SER A 224 0.11 -16.42 -22.64
N THR A 225 -0.20 -15.20 -22.19
CA THR A 225 0.52 -14.48 -21.13
C THR A 225 -0.36 -14.11 -19.93
N CYS A 226 -1.59 -14.62 -19.89
CA CYS A 226 -2.55 -14.35 -18.83
C CYS A 226 -2.88 -15.62 -18.04
N ALA A 227 -2.88 -15.49 -16.71
CA ALA A 227 -3.32 -16.54 -15.81
C ALA A 227 -4.65 -16.16 -15.14
N ALA A 228 -5.55 -17.13 -15.06
CA ALA A 228 -6.73 -17.11 -14.22
C ALA A 228 -6.41 -17.79 -12.86
N GLU A 229 -7.44 -17.92 -12.04
CA GLU A 229 -7.38 -18.51 -10.72
C GLU A 229 -6.93 -19.99 -10.74
N ARG A 230 -6.26 -20.41 -9.67
CA ARG A 230 -5.96 -21.82 -9.43
C ARG A 230 -7.21 -22.50 -8.87
N ILE A 231 -7.47 -23.73 -9.30
CA ILE A 231 -8.56 -24.54 -8.78
C ILE A 231 -8.03 -25.63 -7.85
N GLY A 232 -8.90 -26.18 -6.99
CA GLY A 232 -8.55 -27.28 -6.11
C GLY A 232 -7.97 -26.85 -4.75
N SER A 233 -7.20 -27.73 -4.10
CA SER A 233 -6.79 -27.56 -2.71
C SER A 233 -5.87 -26.36 -2.45
N ASN A 234 -5.17 -25.89 -3.49
CA ASN A 234 -4.26 -24.75 -3.40
C ASN A 234 -4.85 -23.48 -4.04
N ALA A 235 -6.16 -23.41 -4.27
CA ALA A 235 -6.83 -22.24 -4.84
C ALA A 235 -6.52 -20.92 -4.11
N TYR A 236 -6.25 -21.00 -2.79
CA TYR A 236 -5.95 -19.85 -1.93
C TYR A 236 -4.62 -20.01 -1.17
N SER A 237 -3.64 -20.70 -1.76
CA SER A 237 -2.30 -20.85 -1.17
C SER A 237 -1.22 -20.29 -2.10
N ASP A 238 0.00 -20.15 -1.59
CA ASP A 238 1.17 -19.74 -2.34
C ASP A 238 2.00 -20.92 -2.88
N ALA A 239 1.44 -22.13 -2.88
CA ALA A 239 2.14 -23.31 -3.37
C ALA A 239 2.67 -23.08 -4.81
N ALA A 240 3.87 -23.58 -5.09
CA ALA A 240 4.45 -23.50 -6.44
C ALA A 240 3.53 -24.19 -7.47
N PRO A 241 3.29 -23.58 -8.64
CA PRO A 241 2.46 -24.18 -9.69
C PRO A 241 3.19 -25.38 -10.31
N THR A 242 2.90 -26.58 -9.84
CA THR A 242 3.53 -27.83 -10.30
C THR A 242 2.47 -28.83 -10.76
N ASP A 243 2.80 -29.62 -11.78
CA ASP A 243 1.96 -30.72 -12.30
C ASP A 243 0.47 -30.39 -12.47
N SER A 244 -0.39 -30.99 -11.66
CA SER A 244 -1.85 -30.82 -11.68
C SER A 244 -2.35 -29.58 -10.93
N ASP A 245 -1.47 -28.80 -10.32
CA ASP A 245 -1.77 -27.65 -9.48
C ASP A 245 -1.29 -26.33 -10.11
N ARG A 246 -1.26 -26.30 -11.45
CA ARG A 246 -0.88 -25.13 -12.23
C ARG A 246 -2.00 -24.09 -12.25
N LEU A 247 -1.68 -22.88 -12.70
CA LEU A 247 -2.68 -21.85 -12.90
C LEU A 247 -3.55 -22.15 -14.12
N THR A 248 -4.84 -21.80 -14.04
CA THR A 248 -5.75 -21.92 -15.18
C THR A 248 -5.35 -20.91 -16.25
N ALA A 249 -5.27 -21.33 -17.52
CA ALA A 249 -4.99 -20.40 -18.62
C ALA A 249 -6.24 -19.57 -18.95
N VAL A 250 -6.09 -18.28 -19.22
CA VAL A 250 -7.23 -17.44 -19.63
C VAL A 250 -7.61 -17.71 -21.09
N TYR A 251 -8.91 -17.79 -21.37
CA TYR A 251 -9.47 -17.84 -22.72
C TYR A 251 -10.38 -16.63 -22.97
N THR A 252 -10.08 -15.87 -24.02
CA THR A 252 -10.85 -14.69 -24.45
C THR A 252 -11.35 -14.86 -25.88
N LEU A 253 -12.26 -14.00 -26.33
CA LEU A 253 -12.78 -14.07 -27.71
C LEU A 253 -11.70 -13.76 -28.76
N ASP A 254 -10.73 -12.91 -28.41
CA ASP A 254 -9.67 -12.39 -29.28
C ASP A 254 -8.30 -13.03 -29.02
N GLY A 255 -8.17 -13.87 -27.99
CA GLY A 255 -6.89 -14.44 -27.55
C GLY A 255 -5.95 -13.42 -26.90
N LEU A 256 -6.41 -12.21 -26.60
CA LEU A 256 -5.59 -11.17 -26.00
C LEU A 256 -5.69 -11.20 -24.47
N CYS A 257 -4.53 -11.04 -23.83
CA CYS A 257 -4.43 -10.86 -22.40
C CYS A 257 -4.89 -9.43 -22.02
N GLN A 258 -5.75 -9.34 -21.00
CA GLN A 258 -6.18 -8.08 -20.40
C GLN A 258 -5.91 -8.18 -18.90
N PRO A 259 -4.87 -7.49 -18.39
CA PRO A 259 -4.19 -6.37 -19.02
C PRO A 259 -3.12 -6.79 -20.05
N ASP A 260 -2.75 -5.89 -20.97
CA ASP A 260 -1.78 -6.18 -22.03
C ASP A 260 -0.33 -6.26 -21.50
N SER A 261 0.65 -6.53 -22.37
CA SER A 261 2.05 -6.72 -21.97
C SER A 261 2.70 -5.48 -21.35
N GLN A 262 2.17 -4.27 -21.59
CA GLN A 262 2.66 -3.06 -20.93
C GLN A 262 2.42 -3.11 -19.41
N ASN A 263 1.44 -3.88 -18.98
CA ASN A 263 1.06 -4.10 -17.59
C ASN A 263 1.52 -5.46 -17.05
N ALA A 264 2.46 -6.14 -17.71
CA ALA A 264 3.04 -7.37 -17.19
C ALA A 264 3.64 -7.17 -15.79
N VAL A 265 3.61 -8.20 -14.94
CA VAL A 265 4.21 -8.14 -13.60
C VAL A 265 5.72 -7.88 -13.68
N VAL A 266 6.23 -7.21 -12.64
CA VAL A 266 7.67 -7.06 -12.41
C VAL A 266 7.99 -7.78 -11.10
N PRO A 267 8.75 -8.88 -11.13
CA PRO A 267 9.23 -9.57 -9.93
C PRO A 267 10.10 -8.65 -9.04
N LEU A 268 10.36 -9.09 -7.80
CA LEU A 268 11.15 -8.30 -6.83
C LEU A 268 12.47 -7.80 -7.44
N THR A 269 12.68 -6.49 -7.36
CA THR A 269 13.91 -5.83 -7.81
C THR A 269 14.19 -4.58 -6.98
N SER A 270 15.46 -4.18 -6.92
CA SER A 270 15.90 -2.90 -6.38
C SER A 270 16.17 -1.86 -7.46
N ASP A 271 15.91 -2.17 -8.73
CA ASP A 271 16.09 -1.23 -9.84
C ASP A 271 14.95 -0.19 -9.88
N LYS A 272 15.19 0.96 -9.24
CA LYS A 272 14.24 2.09 -9.24
C LYS A 272 13.92 2.60 -10.63
N SER A 273 14.88 2.57 -11.56
CA SER A 273 14.67 3.07 -12.93
C SER A 273 13.67 2.19 -13.66
N LEU A 274 13.86 0.86 -13.58
CA LEU A 274 12.94 -0.12 -14.13
C LEU A 274 11.54 0.00 -13.52
N LEU A 275 11.44 0.11 -12.20
CA LEU A 275 10.16 0.23 -11.50
C LEU A 275 9.42 1.52 -11.90
N ASN A 276 10.09 2.66 -11.88
CA ASN A 276 9.49 3.95 -12.26
C ASN A 276 9.06 3.96 -13.74
N ALA A 277 9.91 3.47 -14.64
CA ALA A 277 9.58 3.36 -16.07
C ALA A 277 8.38 2.44 -16.31
N LYS A 278 8.28 1.33 -15.56
CA LYS A 278 7.12 0.44 -15.63
C LYS A 278 5.84 1.14 -15.18
N ILE A 279 5.89 1.86 -14.05
CA ILE A 279 4.75 2.60 -13.51
C ILE A 279 4.29 3.68 -14.50
N ASP A 280 5.21 4.44 -15.09
CA ASP A 280 4.88 5.46 -16.09
C ASP A 280 4.18 4.87 -17.33
N GLY A 281 4.57 3.65 -17.71
CA GLY A 281 3.99 2.90 -18.83
C GLY A 281 2.64 2.24 -18.56
N LEU A 282 2.11 2.23 -17.33
CA LEU A 282 0.87 1.52 -17.02
C LEU A 282 -0.32 2.07 -17.80
N LYS A 283 -1.22 1.18 -18.19
CA LYS A 283 -2.39 1.49 -19.01
C LYS A 283 -3.65 0.92 -18.38
N ALA A 284 -4.62 1.77 -18.04
CA ALA A 284 -5.90 1.32 -17.52
C ALA A 284 -6.80 0.79 -18.64
N ALA A 285 -7.42 -0.37 -18.43
CA ALA A 285 -8.41 -0.99 -19.31
C ALA A 285 -9.08 -2.16 -18.60
N GLY A 286 -10.28 -2.58 -19.01
CA GLY A 286 -10.87 -3.87 -18.63
C GLY A 286 -11.63 -3.90 -17.29
N ALA A 287 -11.91 -5.11 -16.81
CA ALA A 287 -12.73 -5.41 -15.62
C ALA A 287 -11.84 -5.79 -14.43
N THR A 288 -12.40 -5.93 -13.22
CA THR A 288 -11.61 -5.92 -11.97
C THR A 288 -11.49 -7.32 -11.34
N ALA A 289 -10.44 -8.06 -11.68
CA ALA A 289 -10.13 -9.38 -11.09
C ALA A 289 -9.22 -9.24 -9.87
N GLY A 290 -9.72 -8.57 -8.83
CA GLY A 290 -8.94 -8.26 -7.63
C GLY A 290 -8.37 -9.48 -6.89
N HIS A 291 -9.05 -10.62 -6.93
CA HIS A 291 -8.49 -11.88 -6.41
C HIS A 291 -7.19 -12.29 -7.11
N LEU A 292 -7.09 -12.12 -8.43
CA LEU A 292 -5.85 -12.43 -9.17
C LEU A 292 -4.74 -11.46 -8.84
N GLY A 293 -5.04 -10.16 -8.73
CA GLY A 293 -4.07 -9.18 -8.24
C GLY A 293 -3.56 -9.55 -6.84
N THR A 294 -4.46 -9.99 -5.95
CA THR A 294 -4.15 -10.41 -4.58
C THR A 294 -3.28 -11.68 -4.57
N ALA A 295 -3.62 -12.68 -5.39
CA ALA A 295 -2.86 -13.91 -5.54
C ALA A 295 -1.43 -13.63 -6.01
N TRP A 296 -1.30 -12.86 -7.09
CA TRP A 296 0.00 -12.53 -7.66
C TRP A 296 0.83 -11.63 -6.75
N ALA A 297 0.19 -10.76 -5.96
CA ALA A 297 0.88 -10.00 -4.93
C ALA A 297 1.57 -10.92 -3.92
N TRP A 298 0.87 -11.98 -3.50
CA TRP A 298 1.42 -13.01 -2.62
C TRP A 298 2.50 -13.85 -3.30
N TYR A 299 2.28 -14.27 -4.55
CA TYR A 299 3.25 -15.06 -5.32
C TYR A 299 4.60 -14.35 -5.48
N MET A 300 4.59 -13.02 -5.70
CA MET A 300 5.83 -12.24 -5.77
C MET A 300 6.58 -12.14 -4.43
N LEU A 301 5.95 -12.49 -3.31
CA LEU A 301 6.57 -12.51 -1.98
C LEU A 301 6.84 -13.92 -1.47
N SER A 302 6.39 -14.96 -2.18
CA SER A 302 6.50 -16.33 -1.70
C SER A 302 7.82 -16.98 -2.11
N PRO A 303 8.61 -17.52 -1.16
CA PRO A 303 9.80 -18.31 -1.49
C PRO A 303 9.46 -19.60 -2.25
N ASP A 304 8.23 -20.12 -2.16
CA ASP A 304 7.81 -21.31 -2.90
C ASP A 304 7.75 -21.03 -4.42
N TRP A 305 7.63 -19.75 -4.81
CA TRP A 305 7.70 -19.30 -6.20
C TRP A 305 9.13 -19.03 -6.69
N GLY A 306 10.15 -19.26 -5.87
CA GLY A 306 11.55 -18.97 -6.22
C GLY A 306 12.07 -19.71 -7.46
N ASN A 307 11.48 -20.85 -7.82
CA ASN A 307 11.82 -21.62 -9.03
C ASN A 307 11.07 -21.14 -10.29
N VAL A 308 10.01 -20.36 -10.12
CA VAL A 308 9.23 -19.77 -11.22
C VAL A 308 9.77 -18.37 -11.56
N LEU A 309 10.20 -17.64 -10.53
CA LEU A 309 10.70 -16.28 -10.66
C LEU A 309 12.16 -16.27 -11.12
N PRO A 310 12.63 -15.19 -11.78
CA PRO A 310 14.04 -15.01 -12.06
C PRO A 310 14.86 -15.14 -10.77
N ALA A 311 16.01 -15.83 -10.82
CA ALA A 311 16.81 -16.12 -9.62
C ALA A 311 17.17 -14.87 -8.80
N ALA A 312 17.47 -13.75 -9.47
CA ALA A 312 17.76 -12.46 -8.82
C ALA A 312 16.55 -11.84 -8.07
N SER A 313 15.34 -12.25 -8.45
CA SER A 313 14.07 -11.80 -7.91
C SER A 313 13.44 -12.80 -6.94
N SER A 314 14.14 -13.89 -6.61
CA SER A 314 13.63 -14.91 -5.70
C SER A 314 13.36 -14.31 -4.30
N PRO A 315 12.14 -14.48 -3.74
CA PRO A 315 11.82 -14.00 -2.40
C PRO A 315 12.57 -14.78 -1.32
N GLN A 316 12.91 -14.10 -0.24
CA GLN A 316 13.57 -14.73 0.90
C GLN A 316 12.62 -15.66 1.69
N SER A 317 13.18 -16.60 2.45
CA SER A 317 12.42 -17.57 3.25
C SER A 317 11.49 -16.90 4.27
N TYR A 318 10.28 -17.45 4.45
CA TYR A 318 9.35 -17.03 5.51
C TYR A 318 9.93 -17.17 6.92
N SER A 319 10.90 -18.06 7.14
CA SER A 319 11.52 -18.23 8.45
C SER A 319 12.16 -16.94 8.97
N LEU A 320 12.68 -16.09 8.07
CA LEU A 320 13.33 -14.81 8.42
C LEU A 320 12.34 -13.76 8.94
N VAL A 321 11.05 -13.90 8.66
CA VAL A 321 10.00 -13.01 9.19
C VAL A 321 9.83 -13.19 10.70
N SER A 322 10.11 -14.39 11.21
CA SER A 322 10.02 -14.72 12.64
C SER A 322 11.35 -14.64 13.39
N GLN A 323 12.47 -14.70 12.67
CA GLN A 323 13.80 -14.57 13.27
C GLN A 323 14.08 -13.12 13.58
N VAL A 324 14.58 -12.85 14.79
CA VAL A 324 14.89 -11.50 15.23
C VAL A 324 16.39 -11.25 15.30
N SER A 325 16.81 -10.03 14.98
CA SER A 325 18.16 -9.52 15.19
C SER A 325 18.47 -9.39 16.68
N SER A 326 19.72 -9.02 16.99
CA SER A 326 20.16 -8.72 18.37
C SER A 326 19.36 -7.59 19.04
N SER A 327 18.69 -6.73 18.27
CA SER A 327 17.81 -5.68 18.79
C SER A 327 16.35 -6.13 18.97
N GLY A 328 16.06 -7.41 18.72
CA GLY A 328 14.70 -7.97 18.82
C GLY A 328 13.80 -7.66 17.63
N ARG A 329 14.36 -7.21 16.49
CA ARG A 329 13.60 -6.87 15.27
C ARG A 329 13.61 -8.02 14.26
N PRO A 330 12.49 -8.32 13.55
CA PRO A 330 12.49 -9.31 12.49
C PRO A 330 13.60 -9.07 11.46
N LEU A 331 14.29 -10.12 10.99
CA LEU A 331 15.36 -10.01 9.98
C LEU A 331 14.81 -9.76 8.57
N LEU A 332 13.52 -9.98 8.36
CA LEU A 332 12.82 -9.74 7.10
C LEU A 332 11.42 -9.21 7.37
N GLN A 333 11.02 -8.19 6.63
CA GLN A 333 9.63 -7.78 6.50
C GLN A 333 9.13 -8.05 5.09
N LYS A 334 8.00 -8.77 5.00
CA LYS A 334 7.27 -8.99 3.76
C LYS A 334 5.98 -8.20 3.80
N ILE A 335 5.74 -7.40 2.77
CA ILE A 335 4.64 -6.43 2.79
C ILE A 335 3.88 -6.48 1.48
N ALA A 336 2.57 -6.71 1.55
CA ALA A 336 1.67 -6.57 0.41
C ALA A 336 0.91 -5.25 0.53
N VAL A 337 0.92 -4.45 -0.53
CA VAL A 337 0.13 -3.22 -0.63
C VAL A 337 -0.91 -3.45 -1.73
N LEU A 338 -2.17 -3.57 -1.33
CA LEU A 338 -3.29 -3.91 -2.19
C LEU A 338 -4.13 -2.67 -2.48
N MET A 339 -4.12 -2.20 -3.73
CA MET A 339 -4.87 -1.00 -4.12
C MET A 339 -5.95 -1.31 -5.15
N THR A 340 -7.13 -0.69 -4.99
CA THR A 340 -8.22 -0.73 -5.98
C THR A 340 -9.12 0.52 -5.90
N ASP A 341 -9.79 0.83 -7.00
CA ASP A 341 -10.76 1.92 -7.10
C ASP A 341 -12.21 1.44 -7.34
N GLY A 342 -12.46 0.12 -7.28
CA GLY A 342 -13.79 -0.40 -7.54
C GLY A 342 -13.99 -1.88 -7.20
N GLU A 343 -15.24 -2.31 -7.43
CA GLU A 343 -15.72 -3.65 -7.06
C GLU A 343 -15.05 -4.77 -7.84
N TYR A 344 -14.70 -5.82 -7.11
CA TYR A 344 -14.14 -7.05 -7.66
C TYR A 344 -15.22 -7.83 -8.42
N ASN A 345 -15.29 -7.58 -9.72
CA ASN A 345 -16.40 -7.97 -10.59
C ASN A 345 -16.02 -8.98 -11.68
N MET A 346 -14.88 -9.64 -11.54
CA MET A 346 -14.31 -10.52 -12.56
C MET A 346 -13.79 -11.80 -11.90
N GLN A 347 -14.31 -12.96 -12.32
CA GLN A 347 -13.93 -14.31 -11.90
C GLN A 347 -14.10 -15.30 -13.07
N TYR A 348 -13.55 -16.50 -12.94
CA TYR A 348 -13.40 -17.45 -14.04
C TYR A 348 -14.02 -18.80 -13.74
N CYS A 349 -14.49 -19.46 -14.79
CA CYS A 349 -14.78 -20.89 -14.74
C CYS A 349 -13.48 -21.69 -14.77
N ASP A 350 -13.55 -22.97 -14.40
CA ASP A 350 -12.42 -23.91 -14.43
C ASP A 350 -11.77 -24.05 -15.82
N THR A 351 -12.51 -23.69 -16.87
CA THR A 351 -12.02 -23.65 -18.25
C THR A 351 -11.16 -22.43 -18.57
N GLY A 352 -11.10 -21.43 -17.69
CA GLY A 352 -10.41 -20.17 -17.89
C GLY A 352 -11.18 -19.14 -18.71
N VAL A 353 -12.44 -19.41 -19.03
CA VAL A 353 -13.37 -18.42 -19.57
C VAL A 353 -14.04 -17.70 -18.40
N ARG A 354 -14.30 -16.40 -18.58
CA ARG A 354 -15.05 -15.56 -17.63
C ARG A 354 -16.39 -16.19 -17.26
N ASP A 355 -16.74 -16.23 -15.99
CA ASP A 355 -18.00 -16.84 -15.56
C ASP A 355 -19.23 -16.00 -15.94
N LYS A 356 -20.44 -16.56 -15.76
CA LYS A 356 -21.69 -15.88 -16.15
C LYS A 356 -22.00 -14.64 -15.32
N TYR A 357 -21.45 -14.53 -14.11
CA TYR A 357 -21.66 -13.42 -13.17
C TYR A 357 -20.59 -12.33 -13.25
N ALA A 358 -19.49 -12.58 -13.98
CA ALA A 358 -18.45 -11.61 -14.24
C ALA A 358 -18.96 -10.42 -15.07
N ASN A 359 -18.24 -9.30 -15.00
CA ASN A 359 -18.53 -8.10 -15.78
C ASN A 359 -18.28 -8.35 -17.28
N GLY A 360 -19.24 -7.93 -18.10
CA GLY A 360 -19.19 -8.01 -19.55
C GLY A 360 -20.50 -8.46 -20.19
N SER A 361 -20.55 -8.43 -21.52
CA SER A 361 -21.69 -8.94 -22.28
C SER A 361 -21.88 -10.44 -22.06
N ASN A 362 -23.13 -10.92 -22.06
CA ASN A 362 -23.44 -12.35 -22.00
C ASN A 362 -22.81 -13.14 -23.17
N TYR A 363 -22.51 -12.47 -24.29
CA TYR A 363 -21.79 -13.08 -25.40
C TYR A 363 -20.34 -13.42 -25.05
N SER A 364 -19.68 -12.59 -24.23
CA SER A 364 -18.26 -12.71 -23.86
C SER A 364 -18.00 -13.52 -22.59
N LYS A 365 -19.05 -14.08 -21.99
CA LYS A 365 -19.00 -14.87 -20.74
C LYS A 365 -19.36 -16.31 -21.02
N GLY A 366 -18.76 -17.25 -20.32
CA GLY A 366 -19.13 -18.66 -20.36
C GLY A 366 -20.44 -18.91 -19.63
N ASN A 367 -21.18 -19.95 -20.04
CA ASN A 367 -22.35 -20.43 -19.33
C ASN A 367 -21.95 -21.35 -18.16
N CYS A 368 -21.24 -20.79 -17.19
CA CYS A 368 -20.69 -21.51 -16.04
C CYS A 368 -20.54 -20.57 -14.84
N GLU A 369 -20.32 -21.15 -13.67
CA GLU A 369 -20.05 -20.44 -12.41
C GLU A 369 -18.63 -20.75 -11.97
N SER A 370 -17.95 -19.78 -11.35
CA SER A 370 -16.63 -20.02 -10.75
C SER A 370 -16.72 -21.04 -9.61
N SER A 371 -15.87 -22.07 -9.64
CA SER A 371 -15.79 -23.10 -8.59
C SER A 371 -15.30 -22.54 -7.25
N ASN A 372 -14.51 -21.46 -7.30
CA ASN A 372 -13.97 -20.76 -6.13
C ASN A 372 -14.89 -19.62 -5.64
N GLY A 373 -16.04 -19.41 -6.29
CA GLY A 373 -16.99 -18.37 -5.94
C GLY A 373 -16.54 -16.95 -6.30
N ALA A 374 -17.12 -15.95 -5.62
CA ALA A 374 -16.92 -14.54 -5.96
C ALA A 374 -15.47 -14.05 -5.70
N SER A 375 -14.95 -13.22 -6.60
CA SER A 375 -13.61 -12.60 -6.54
C SER A 375 -13.30 -11.98 -5.16
N ALA A 376 -14.24 -11.24 -4.57
CA ALA A 376 -14.07 -10.66 -3.23
C ALA A 376 -13.80 -11.72 -2.14
N SER A 377 -14.54 -12.83 -2.14
CA SER A 377 -14.37 -13.92 -1.17
C SER A 377 -13.02 -14.61 -1.32
N GLN A 378 -12.59 -14.83 -2.56
CA GLN A 378 -11.29 -15.42 -2.84
C GLN A 378 -10.13 -14.53 -2.37
N ALA A 379 -10.20 -13.22 -2.66
CA ALA A 379 -9.20 -12.25 -2.22
C ALA A 379 -9.04 -12.30 -0.68
N ARG A 380 -10.16 -12.30 0.06
CA ARG A 380 -10.14 -12.41 1.52
C ARG A 380 -9.51 -13.70 2.03
N ALA A 381 -9.78 -14.84 1.38
CA ALA A 381 -9.15 -16.11 1.72
C ALA A 381 -7.62 -16.07 1.53
N MET A 382 -7.14 -15.48 0.43
CA MET A 382 -5.71 -15.29 0.18
C MET A 382 -5.07 -14.31 1.17
N CYS A 383 -5.76 -13.22 1.53
CA CYS A 383 -5.32 -12.30 2.57
C CYS A 383 -5.18 -12.99 3.94
N ALA A 384 -6.07 -13.92 4.28
CA ALA A 384 -5.92 -14.73 5.49
C ALA A 384 -4.65 -15.62 5.41
N GLY A 385 -4.40 -16.25 4.26
CA GLY A 385 -3.19 -17.04 4.00
C GLY A 385 -1.90 -16.22 4.13
N MET A 386 -1.85 -15.04 3.50
CA MET A 386 -0.74 -14.08 3.62
C MET A 386 -0.47 -13.71 5.08
N LYS A 387 -1.50 -13.35 5.85
CA LYS A 387 -1.38 -13.01 7.28
C LYS A 387 -0.82 -14.19 8.09
N ALA A 388 -1.26 -15.42 7.80
CA ALA A 388 -0.75 -16.62 8.46
C ALA A 388 0.74 -16.89 8.17
N LYS A 389 1.28 -16.37 7.06
CA LYS A 389 2.72 -16.41 6.72
C LYS A 389 3.53 -15.24 7.28
N GLY A 390 2.89 -14.35 8.06
CA GLY A 390 3.53 -13.16 8.63
C GLY A 390 3.72 -12.01 7.63
N ILE A 391 2.99 -12.01 6.51
CA ILE A 391 2.99 -10.88 5.56
C ILE A 391 2.09 -9.78 6.11
N THR A 392 2.64 -8.57 6.21
CA THR A 392 1.86 -7.37 6.55
C THR A 392 1.12 -6.89 5.30
N ILE A 393 -0.18 -6.66 5.43
CA ILE A 393 -1.06 -6.24 4.33
C ILE A 393 -1.57 -4.83 4.61
N TYR A 394 -1.19 -3.90 3.74
CA TYR A 394 -1.77 -2.57 3.62
C TYR A 394 -2.81 -2.58 2.51
N SER A 395 -3.99 -2.02 2.76
CA SER A 395 -5.04 -1.89 1.77
C SER A 395 -5.32 -0.42 1.46
N VAL A 396 -5.41 -0.07 0.19
CA VAL A 396 -5.67 1.30 -0.26
C VAL A 396 -6.91 1.33 -1.16
N GLY A 397 -7.98 1.94 -0.66
CA GLY A 397 -9.19 2.21 -1.42
C GLY A 397 -9.15 3.60 -2.02
N PHE A 398 -9.42 3.73 -3.32
CA PHE A 398 -9.40 5.02 -4.01
C PHE A 398 -10.75 5.36 -4.62
N GLN A 399 -11.39 6.43 -4.13
CA GLN A 399 -12.73 6.86 -4.55
C GLN A 399 -13.77 5.73 -4.49
N LEU A 400 -13.68 4.89 -3.45
CA LEU A 400 -14.66 3.85 -3.18
C LEU A 400 -15.93 4.45 -2.58
N ALA A 401 -17.07 3.82 -2.87
CA ALA A 401 -18.32 4.15 -2.19
C ALA A 401 -18.25 3.67 -0.73
N GLU A 402 -18.59 4.57 0.19
CA GLU A 402 -18.60 4.28 1.63
C GLU A 402 -19.55 3.11 1.95
N GLY A 403 -19.04 2.11 2.68
CA GLY A 403 -19.77 0.89 3.02
C GLY A 403 -19.96 -0.08 1.85
N GLY A 404 -19.27 0.13 0.72
CA GLY A 404 -19.30 -0.75 -0.44
C GLY A 404 -18.55 -2.08 -0.24
N GLY A 405 -18.80 -3.05 -1.12
CA GLY A 405 -18.18 -4.38 -1.06
C GLY A 405 -16.65 -4.36 -1.21
N SER A 406 -16.11 -3.39 -1.96
CA SER A 406 -14.68 -3.16 -2.13
C SER A 406 -14.03 -2.69 -0.85
N GLU A 407 -14.66 -1.73 -0.16
CA GLU A 407 -14.17 -1.19 1.10
C GLU A 407 -14.17 -2.28 2.18
N GLU A 408 -15.24 -3.08 2.26
CA GLU A 408 -15.32 -4.23 3.16
C GLU A 408 -14.20 -5.24 2.84
N THR A 409 -14.01 -5.57 1.57
CA THR A 409 -12.99 -6.53 1.13
C THR A 409 -11.59 -6.06 1.49
N LEU A 410 -11.26 -4.79 1.21
CA LEU A 410 -9.97 -4.20 1.57
C LEU A 410 -9.76 -4.18 3.08
N SER A 411 -10.77 -3.76 3.85
CA SER A 411 -10.72 -3.71 5.31
C SER A 411 -10.48 -5.09 5.94
N GLN A 412 -11.11 -6.14 5.41
CA GLN A 412 -10.89 -7.51 5.89
C GLN A 412 -9.54 -8.10 5.43
N CYS A 413 -9.03 -7.64 4.29
CA CYS A 413 -7.72 -8.04 3.78
C CYS A 413 -6.57 -7.46 4.61
N ALA A 414 -6.68 -6.18 5.02
CA ALA A 414 -5.65 -5.51 5.81
C ALA A 414 -5.26 -6.28 7.09
N THR A 415 -4.04 -6.05 7.56
CA THR A 415 -3.53 -6.70 8.80
C THR A 415 -4.21 -6.18 10.05
N SER A 416 -4.49 -4.87 10.10
CA SER A 416 -5.30 -4.24 11.13
C SER A 416 -5.97 -2.99 10.56
N GLN A 417 -6.82 -2.33 11.34
CA GLN A 417 -7.46 -1.09 10.92
C GLN A 417 -6.45 0.02 10.60
N ASP A 418 -5.28 0.05 11.27
CA ASP A 418 -4.20 1.02 11.00
C ASP A 418 -3.48 0.81 9.67
N HIS A 419 -3.80 -0.29 8.97
CA HIS A 419 -3.30 -0.66 7.65
C HIS A 419 -4.32 -0.40 6.53
N VAL A 420 -5.50 0.15 6.88
CA VAL A 420 -6.53 0.56 5.91
C VAL A 420 -6.37 2.04 5.60
N PHE A 421 -6.27 2.37 4.32
CA PHE A 421 -6.17 3.73 3.83
C PHE A 421 -7.26 3.96 2.78
N LEU A 422 -8.12 4.94 3.00
CA LEU A 422 -9.15 5.35 2.05
C LEU A 422 -8.85 6.75 1.56
N ALA A 423 -8.81 6.93 0.25
CA ALA A 423 -8.50 8.20 -0.39
C ALA A 423 -9.65 8.62 -1.31
N ASN A 424 -10.18 9.81 -1.12
CA ASN A 424 -11.27 10.37 -1.92
C ASN A 424 -10.78 11.19 -3.13
N ASN A 425 -9.49 11.52 -3.16
CA ASN A 425 -8.88 12.32 -4.22
C ASN A 425 -7.39 11.98 -4.41
N ALA A 426 -6.80 12.53 -5.47
CA ALA A 426 -5.42 12.29 -5.86
C ALA A 426 -4.40 12.68 -4.77
N ALA A 427 -4.65 13.75 -4.01
CA ALA A 427 -3.74 14.19 -2.96
C ALA A 427 -3.73 13.21 -1.78
N GLU A 428 -4.91 12.77 -1.33
CA GLU A 428 -5.07 11.76 -0.28
C GLU A 428 -4.47 10.41 -0.69
N LEU A 429 -4.58 10.03 -1.97
CA LEU A 429 -3.98 8.79 -2.47
C LEU A 429 -2.46 8.83 -2.37
N LYS A 430 -1.85 9.93 -2.82
CA LYS A 430 -0.40 10.14 -2.69
C LYS A 430 0.04 10.16 -1.24
N GLN A 431 -0.72 10.84 -0.37
CA GLN A 431 -0.42 10.86 1.06
C GLN A 431 -0.51 9.46 1.68
N SER A 432 -1.50 8.65 1.29
CA SER A 432 -1.67 7.28 1.77
C SER A 432 -0.46 6.42 1.42
N PHE A 433 -0.01 6.43 0.16
CA PHE A 433 1.17 5.69 -0.26
C PHE A 433 2.46 6.19 0.42
N ARG A 434 2.60 7.50 0.63
CA ARG A 434 3.72 8.07 1.40
C ARG A 434 3.68 7.61 2.86
N ASN A 435 2.53 7.66 3.51
CA ASN A 435 2.37 7.20 4.89
C ASN A 435 2.71 5.72 5.03
N ILE A 436 2.25 4.89 4.10
CA ILE A 436 2.60 3.47 4.01
C ILE A 436 4.11 3.33 3.86
N ALA A 437 4.72 4.02 2.89
CA ALA A 437 6.15 3.95 2.65
C ALA A 437 6.98 4.37 3.88
N LEU A 438 6.55 5.40 4.62
CA LEU A 438 7.20 5.86 5.84
C LEU A 438 7.05 4.86 7.00
N LYS A 439 5.88 4.24 7.16
CA LYS A 439 5.65 3.15 8.12
C LYS A 439 6.50 1.92 7.80
N ILE A 440 6.68 1.61 6.53
CA ILE A 440 7.45 0.46 6.04
C ILE A 440 8.96 0.69 6.17
N SER A 441 9.44 1.87 5.77
CA SER A 441 10.88 2.21 5.78
C SER A 441 11.42 2.50 7.19
N ASP A 442 10.61 2.34 8.24
CA ASP A 442 10.92 2.51 9.67
C ASP A 442 11.80 3.74 9.95
N LEU A 443 11.38 4.91 9.44
CA LEU A 443 11.86 6.20 9.94
C LEU A 443 11.28 6.39 11.34
N ARG A 444 11.95 5.89 12.37
CA ARG A 444 11.51 6.11 13.74
C ARG A 444 12.02 7.42 14.30
N LEU A 445 11.06 8.14 14.87
CA LEU A 445 11.28 9.10 15.93
C LEU A 445 11.86 8.35 17.14
N SER A 446 13.09 8.65 17.55
CA SER A 446 13.50 8.46 18.94
C SER A 446 12.99 9.66 19.75
N LYS A 447 12.50 9.40 20.97
CA LYS A 447 12.12 10.44 21.94
C LYS A 447 13.25 10.72 22.90
#